data_AF-A0A0W0NBU2-F1
#
_entry.id   AF-A0A0W0NBU2-F1
#
_cell.length_a   1.000
_cell.length_b   1.000
_cell.length_c   1.000
_cell.angle_alpha   90.00
_cell.angle_beta   90.00
_cell.angle_gamma   90.00
#
_symmetry.space_group_name_H-M   'P 1'
#
loop_
_entity.id
_entity.type
_entity.pdbx_description
1 polymer ?
#
loop_
_entity_poly.entity_id
_entity_poly.type
_entity_poly.pdbx_seq_one_letter_code
_entity_poly.pdbx_strand_id
1 'polypeptide(L)' 'MKNKIEDLRNHLFVTIEGLLDPDKPMELDRAKAVAEVAQVMINSAKVEVAMVKALDAVSGSGFMQIGQEPLK' A
#
# COMPACT_ATOMS: atom_id res chain seq x y z
N MET A 1 -10.50 9.37 -5.53
CA MET A 1 -9.60 8.91 -4.44
C MET A 1 -8.67 7.86 -5.01
N LYS A 2 -7.40 7.88 -4.62
CA LYS A 2 -6.39 6.89 -5.01
C LYS A 2 -6.38 5.77 -3.96
N ASN A 3 -6.76 4.56 -4.35
CA ASN A 3 -7.06 3.46 -3.41
C ASN A 3 -6.40 2.13 -3.81
N LYS A 4 -5.42 2.14 -4.70
CA LYS A 4 -4.69 0.93 -5.12
C LYS A 4 -3.44 0.72 -4.27
N ILE A 5 -2.90 -0.50 -4.30
CA ILE A 5 -1.68 -0.84 -3.56
C ILE A 5 -0.46 -0.04 -4.05
N GLU A 6 -0.41 0.32 -5.33
CA GLU A 6 0.64 1.17 -5.90
C GLU A 6 0.59 2.59 -5.32
N ASP A 7 -0.62 3.12 -5.07
CA ASP A 7 -0.79 4.44 -4.46
C ASP A 7 -0.29 4.45 -3.02
N LEU A 8 -0.58 3.39 -2.26
CA LEU A 8 -0.02 3.22 -0.91
C LEU A 8 1.51 3.19 -0.93
N ARG A 9 2.11 2.43 -1.85
CA ARG A 9 3.57 2.35 -1.98
C ARG A 9 4.16 3.72 -2.27
N ASN A 10 3.55 4.50 -3.17
CA ASN A 10 3.99 5.86 -3.46
C ASN A 10 3.91 6.76 -2.22
N HIS A 11 2.83 6.70 -1.44
CA HIS A 11 2.70 7.49 -0.21
C HIS A 11 3.77 7.12 0.84
N LEU A 12 4.12 5.84 0.95
CA LEU A 12 5.22 5.38 1.81
C LEU A 12 6.57 5.92 1.35
N PHE A 13 6.85 5.91 0.04
CA PHE A 13 8.08 6.48 -0.50
C PHE A 13 8.19 7.98 -0.24
N VAL A 14 7.12 8.75 -0.47
CA VAL A 14 7.09 10.19 -0.16
C VAL A 14 7.34 10.45 1.34
N THR A 15 6.87 9.56 2.21
CA THR A 15 7.14 9.65 3.66
C THR A 15 8.61 9.39 3.99
N ILE A 16 9.23 8.41 3.33
CA ILE A 16 10.68 8.14 3.45
C ILE A 16 11.49 9.33 2.95
N GLU A 17 11.15 9.89 1.79
CA GLU A 17 11.81 11.08 1.24
C GLU A 17 11.69 12.28 2.19
N GLY A 18 10.49 12.52 2.73
CA GLY A 18 10.27 13.58 3.70
C GLY A 18 11.05 13.38 5.00
N LEU A 19 11.25 12.15 5.46
CA LEU A 19 12.09 11.86 6.63
C LEU A 19 13.58 12.10 6.36
N LEU A 20 14.02 11.94 5.12
CA LEU A 20 15.42 12.09 4.71
C LEU A 20 15.77 13.51 4.24
N ASP A 21 14.79 14.41 4.15
CA ASP A 21 15.00 15.81 3.78
C ASP A 21 15.85 16.52 4.86
N PRO A 22 17.08 16.96 4.54
CA PRO A 22 17.98 17.58 5.52
C PRO A 22 17.58 19.04 5.84
N ASP A 23 16.85 19.69 4.95
CA ASP A 23 16.46 21.10 5.07
C ASP A 23 15.10 21.24 5.76
N LYS A 24 14.19 20.29 5.50
CA LYS A 24 12.85 20.28 6.06
C LYS A 24 12.34 18.85 6.33
N PRO A 25 12.89 18.17 7.34
CA PRO A 25 12.49 16.82 7.66
C PRO A 25 11.03 16.76 8.11
N MET A 26 10.35 15.67 7.76
CA MET A 26 9.02 15.36 8.25
C MET A 26 9.06 15.12 9.77
N GLU A 27 8.05 15.63 10.47
CA GLU A 27 7.85 15.33 11.89
C GLU A 27 7.74 13.82 12.16
N LEU A 28 8.50 13.32 13.13
CA LEU A 28 8.60 11.89 13.42
C LEU A 28 7.26 11.26 13.77
N ASP A 29 6.42 11.95 14.54
CA ASP A 29 5.11 11.43 14.93
C ASP A 29 4.14 11.33 13.75
N ARG A 30 4.25 12.25 12.79
CA ARG A 30 3.52 12.14 11.51
C ARG A 30 4.01 10.92 10.73
N ALA A 31 5.32 10.72 10.65
CA ALA A 31 5.88 9.58 9.93
C ALA A 31 5.48 8.24 10.58
N LYS A 32 5.47 8.15 11.91
CA LYS A 32 4.96 6.98 12.65
C LYS A 32 3.49 6.70 12.32
N ALA A 33 2.64 7.73 12.34
CA ALA A 33 1.23 7.56 12.01
C ALA A 33 1.03 7.03 10.57
N VAL A 34 1.82 7.50 9.60
CA VAL A 34 1.80 6.96 8.23
C VAL A 34 2.23 5.50 8.21
N ALA A 35 3.30 5.14 8.91
CA ALA A 35 3.80 3.77 8.99
C ALA A 35 2.77 2.81 9.62
N GLU A 36 2.07 3.24 10.66
CA GLU A 36 1.01 2.45 11.33
C GLU A 36 -0.17 2.18 10.39
N VAL A 37 -0.69 3.21 9.70
CA VAL A 37 -1.80 3.05 8.74
C VAL A 37 -1.37 2.15 7.57
N ALA A 38 -0.15 2.31 7.08
CA ALA A 38 0.39 1.44 6.04
C ALA A 38 0.51 -0.03 6.49
N GLN A 39 0.89 -0.27 7.74
CA GLN A 39 0.96 -1.62 8.29
C GLN A 39 -0.42 -2.30 8.30
N VAL A 40 -1.49 -1.55 8.63
CA VAL A 40 -2.87 -2.05 8.55
C VAL A 40 -3.23 -2.46 7.13
N MET A 41 -2.89 -1.63 6.13
CA MET A 41 -3.15 -1.95 4.72
C MET A 41 -2.34 -3.16 4.22
N ILE A 42 -1.06 -3.26 4.60
CA ILE A 42 -0.22 -4.42 4.28
C ILE A 42 -0.82 -5.70 4.88
N ASN A 43 -1.33 -5.63 6.11
CA ASN A 43 -1.97 -6.77 6.75
C ASN A 43 -3.26 -7.18 6.00
N SER A 44 -4.06 -6.22 5.52
CA SER A 44 -5.20 -6.51 4.64
C SER A 44 -4.77 -7.23 3.35
N ALA A 45 -3.73 -6.73 2.69
CA ALA A 45 -3.19 -7.33 1.47
C ALA A 45 -2.74 -8.79 1.68
N LYS A 46 -2.08 -9.06 2.81
CA LYS A 46 -1.65 -10.42 3.18
C LYS A 46 -2.84 -11.38 3.34
N VAL A 47 -3.94 -10.91 3.95
CA VAL A 47 -5.17 -11.71 4.08
C VAL A 47 -5.77 -12.02 2.71
N GLU A 48 -5.77 -11.05 1.80
CA GLU A 48 -6.27 -11.28 0.44
C GLU A 48 -5.39 -12.24 -0.37
N VAL A 49 -4.06 -12.19 -0.21
CA VAL A 49 -3.16 -13.21 -0.77
C VAL A 49 -3.49 -14.60 -0.22
N ALA A 50 -3.73 -14.70 1.09
CA ALA A 50 -4.09 -15.98 1.72
C ALA A 50 -5.42 -16.50 1.16
N MET A 51 -6.41 -15.63 0.96
CA MET A 51 -7.68 -15.97 0.32
C MET A 51 -7.49 -16.49 -1.11
N VAL A 52 -6.74 -15.76 -1.95
CA VAL A 52 -6.46 -16.17 -3.34
C VAL A 52 -5.82 -17.56 -3.39
N LYS A 53 -4.84 -17.82 -2.53
CA LYS A 53 -4.19 -19.13 -2.42
C LYS A 53 -5.14 -20.22 -1.93
N ALA A 54 -5.97 -19.95 -0.93
CA ALA A 54 -6.89 -20.92 -0.35
C ALA A 54 -8.02 -21.32 -1.31
N LEU A 55 -8.41 -20.40 -2.21
CA LEU A 55 -9.46 -20.62 -3.20
C LEU A 55 -8.93 -21.11 -4.56
N ASP A 56 -7.62 -21.27 -4.71
CA ASP A 56 -6.93 -21.51 -5.99
C ASP A 56 -7.41 -20.53 -7.09
N ALA A 57 -7.63 -19.28 -6.69
CA ALA A 57 -8.24 -18.27 -7.54
C ALA A 57 -7.25 -17.80 -8.62
N VAL A 58 -7.70 -17.85 -9.88
CA VAL A 58 -6.87 -17.46 -11.04
C VAL A 58 -6.84 -15.94 -11.23
N SER A 59 -7.91 -15.26 -10.81
CA SER A 59 -8.00 -13.80 -10.75
C SER A 59 -7.65 -13.31 -9.35
N GLY A 60 -6.86 -12.24 -9.26
CA GLY A 60 -6.51 -11.58 -8.00
C GLY A 60 -7.74 -11.02 -7.25
N SER A 61 -7.50 -10.21 -6.22
CA SER A 61 -8.56 -9.62 -5.42
C SER A 61 -8.91 -8.19 -5.87
N GLY A 62 -10.00 -7.62 -5.35
CA GLY A 62 -10.38 -6.23 -5.63
C GLY A 62 -9.31 -5.21 -5.22
N PHE A 63 -8.48 -5.57 -4.23
CA PHE A 63 -7.34 -4.77 -3.78
C PHE A 63 -6.04 -5.09 -4.54
N MET A 64 -5.83 -6.35 -4.93
CA MET A 64 -4.69 -6.80 -5.72
C MET A 64 -5.14 -7.29 -7.10
N GLN A 65 -5.38 -6.34 -8.00
CA GLN A 65 -5.71 -6.63 -9.39
C GLN A 65 -4.43 -6.98 -10.16
N ILE A 66 -4.16 -8.27 -10.34
CA ILE A 66 -3.04 -8.76 -11.15
C ILE A 66 -3.53 -8.94 -12.58
N GLY A 67 -2.91 -8.25 -13.54
CA GLY A 67 -3.12 -8.48 -14.98
C GLY A 67 -4.44 -7.99 -15.58
N GLN A 68 -5.25 -7.23 -14.84
CA GLN A 68 -6.43 -6.56 -15.40
C GLN A 68 -6.04 -5.16 -15.86
N GLU A 69 -5.82 -4.99 -17.18
CA GLU A 69 -5.91 -3.66 -17.77
C GLU A 69 -7.32 -3.10 -17.53
N PRO A 70 -7.47 -1.82 -17.18
CA PRO A 70 -8.78 -1.22 -17.05
C PRO A 70 -9.51 -1.35 -18.39
N LEU A 71 -10.67 -2.01 -18.39
CA LEU A 71 -11.60 -1.93 -19.52
C LEU A 71 -11.93 -0.44 -19.71
N LYS A 72 -11.55 0.08 -20.88
CA LYS A 72 -11.82 1.46 -21.30
C LYS A 72 -13.32 1.72 -21.36
#